data_AF-A0A223I0P1-F1
#
_entry.id   AF-A0A223I0P1-F1
#
_cell.length_a   1.000
_cell.length_b   1.000
_cell.length_c   1.000
_cell.angle_alpha   90.00
_cell.angle_beta   90.00
_cell.angle_gamma   90.00
#
_symmetry.space_group_name_H-M   'P 1'
#
loop_
_entity.id
_entity.type
_entity.pdbx_description
1 polymer ?
#
loop_
_entity_poly.entity_id
_entity_poly.type
_entity_poly.pdbx_seq_one_letter_code
_entity_poly.pdbx_strand_id
1 'polypeptide(L)' 'MVVNAIHIKNVPGRKTDVKDVEWIARLLQHGLLYGSHIPSREQRELQELIRYRRSLIKERTREINRIQKVLE' A
#
# COMPACT_ATOMS: atom_id res chain seq x y z
N MET A 1 15.32 -2.29 4.29
CA MET A 1 14.78 -2.74 2.98
C MET A 1 13.28 -2.94 3.12
N VAL A 2 12.46 -2.33 2.26
CA VAL A 2 10.99 -2.53 2.28
C VAL A 2 10.66 -3.67 1.33
N VAL A 3 9.96 -4.70 1.79
CA VAL A 3 9.58 -5.88 0.99
C VAL A 3 8.06 -5.92 0.85
N ASN A 4 7.58 -6.25 -0.35
CA ASN A 4 6.15 -6.24 -0.65
C ASN A 4 5.43 -7.36 0.14
N ALA A 5 4.41 -7.00 0.92
CA ALA A 5 3.66 -7.94 1.74
C ALA A 5 2.92 -9.02 0.92
N ILE A 6 2.61 -8.77 -0.36
CA ILE A 6 2.03 -9.78 -1.27
C ILE A 6 3.03 -10.92 -1.52
N HIS A 7 4.33 -10.60 -1.65
CA HIS A 7 5.36 -11.61 -1.86
C HIS A 7 5.55 -12.49 -0.60
N ILE A 8 5.25 -11.95 0.58
CA ILE A 8 5.37 -12.66 1.86
C ILE A 8 4.09 -13.48 2.14
N LYS A 9 2.90 -12.96 1.78
CA LYS A 9 1.60 -13.58 2.10
C LYS A 9 1.26 -14.84 1.32
N ASN A 10 1.93 -15.12 0.20
CA ASN A 10 1.68 -16.31 -0.62
C ASN A 10 2.45 -17.55 -0.15
N VAL A 11 3.11 -17.49 1.02
CA VAL A 11 3.82 -18.65 1.59
C VAL A 11 2.93 -19.33 2.64
N PRO A 12 2.62 -20.64 2.50
CA PRO A 12 1.82 -21.36 3.48
C PRO A 12 2.62 -21.61 4.78
N GLY A 13 2.10 -21.14 5.92
CA GLY A 13 2.69 -21.41 7.24
C GLY A 13 2.04 -20.65 8.39
N ARG A 14 1.94 -21.28 9.58
CA ARG A 14 1.37 -20.70 10.81
C ARG A 14 2.24 -19.53 11.30
N LYS A 15 1.67 -18.34 11.17
CA LYS A 15 2.21 -17.04 11.60
C LYS A 15 2.67 -17.05 13.06
N THR A 16 3.97 -17.05 13.27
CA THR A 16 4.63 -16.76 14.57
C THR A 16 5.82 -15.88 14.24
N ASP A 17 5.90 -14.68 14.82
CA ASP A 17 6.80 -13.61 14.37
C ASP A 17 8.28 -14.05 14.31
N VAL A 18 8.71 -14.97 15.17
CA VAL A 18 10.08 -15.51 15.19
C VAL A 18 10.36 -16.39 13.95
N LYS A 19 9.42 -17.28 13.60
CA LYS A 19 9.56 -18.17 12.43
C LYS A 19 9.43 -17.40 11.13
N ASP A 20 8.60 -16.36 11.12
CA ASP A 20 8.43 -15.48 9.95
C ASP A 20 9.72 -14.70 9.67
N VAL A 21 10.42 -14.22 10.70
CA VAL A 21 11.72 -13.53 10.54
C VAL A 21 12.80 -14.48 10.02
N GLU A 22 12.91 -15.68 10.59
CA GLU A 22 13.84 -16.71 10.09
C GLU A 22 13.55 -17.08 8.64
N TRP A 23 12.28 -17.21 8.29
CA TRP A 23 11.85 -17.52 6.93
C TRP A 23 12.16 -16.38 5.94
N ILE A 24 11.85 -15.13 6.30
CA ILE A 24 12.20 -13.94 5.49
C ILE A 24 13.72 -13.84 5.31
N ALA A 25 14.50 -14.11 6.36
CA ALA A 25 15.96 -14.11 6.29
C ALA A 25 16.48 -15.20 5.33
N ARG A 26 15.89 -16.42 5.37
CA ARG A 26 16.23 -17.48 4.41
C ARG A 26 15.88 -17.10 2.98
N LEU A 27 14.70 -16.52 2.74
CA LEU A 27 14.32 -16.05 1.40
C LEU A 27 15.24 -14.94 0.89
N LEU A 28 15.68 -14.04 1.77
CA LEU A 28 16.65 -13.00 1.42
C LEU A 28 18.02 -13.59 1.05
N GLN A 29 18.52 -14.56 1.82
CA GLN A 29 19.79 -15.24 1.56
C GLN A 29 19.81 -15.99 0.23
N HIS A 30 18.67 -16.54 -0.19
CA HIS A 30 18.52 -17.25 -1.47
C HIS A 30 18.14 -16.32 -2.63
N GLY A 31 18.09 -15.00 -2.43
CA GLY A 31 17.77 -14.02 -3.48
C GLY A 31 16.32 -14.03 -3.95
N LEU A 32 15.41 -14.66 -3.20
CA LEU A 32 14.00 -14.81 -3.56
C LEU A 32 13.15 -13.60 -3.17
N LEU A 33 13.72 -12.66 -2.42
CA LEU A 33 13.08 -11.39 -2.06
C LEU A 33 13.63 -10.24 -2.90
N TYR A 34 12.73 -9.60 -3.63
CA TYR A 34 13.01 -8.34 -4.31
C TYR A 34 12.65 -7.16 -3.42
N GLY A 35 13.55 -6.19 -3.36
CA GLY A 35 13.25 -4.89 -2.75
C GLY A 35 12.05 -4.25 -3.43
N SER A 36 11.15 -3.67 -2.64
CA SER A 36 10.03 -2.91 -3.19
C SER A 36 10.56 -1.65 -3.86
N HIS A 37 9.94 -1.27 -4.98
CA HIS A 37 10.21 0.02 -5.59
C HIS A 37 9.80 1.14 -4.63
N ILE A 38 10.76 2.00 -4.27
CA ILE A 38 10.52 3.19 -3.46
C ILE A 38 10.66 4.39 -4.40
N PRO A 39 9.56 5.14 -4.66
CA PRO A 39 9.63 6.30 -5.54
C PRO A 39 10.54 7.39 -4.95
N SER A 40 11.18 8.15 -5.83
CA SER A 40 12.02 9.29 -5.46
C SER A 40 11.19 10.36 -4.72
N ARG A 41 11.88 11.32 -4.08
CA ARG A 41 11.20 12.42 -3.39
C ARG A 41 10.26 13.20 -4.32
N GLU A 42 10.75 13.60 -5.48
CA GLU A 42 9.98 14.34 -6.49
C GLU A 42 8.74 13.56 -6.95
N GLN A 43 8.88 12.24 -7.17
CA GLN A 43 7.76 11.37 -7.53
C GLN A 43 6.71 11.30 -6.41
N ARG A 44 7.13 11.26 -5.14
CA ARG A 44 6.22 11.24 -3.99
C ARG A 44 5.44 12.54 -3.85
N GLU A 45 6.12 13.68 -4.02
CA GLU A 45 5.50 15.00 -3.98
C GLU A 45 4.44 15.15 -5.09
N LEU A 46 4.75 14.71 -6.31
CA LEU A 46 3.77 14.67 -7.40
C LEU A 46 2.58 13.74 -7.09
N GLN A 47 2.85 12.54 -6.56
CA GLN A 47 1.80 11.60 -6.16
C GLN A 47 0.91 12.16 -5.04
N GLU A 48 1.47 12.94 -4.12
CA GLU A 48 0.72 13.61 -3.06
C GLU A 48 -0.27 14.62 -3.62
N LEU A 49 0.14 15.46 -4.58
CA LEU A 49 -0.75 16.38 -5.28
C LEU A 49 -1.90 15.65 -6.00
N ILE A 50 -1.58 14.54 -6.68
CA ILE A 50 -2.59 13.71 -7.36
C ILE A 50 -3.57 13.09 -6.35
N ARG A 51 -3.07 12.58 -5.23
CA ARG A 51 -3.90 12.03 -4.14
C ARG A 51 -4.81 13.10 -3.53
N TYR A 52 -4.28 14.28 -3.28
CA TYR A 52 -5.03 15.40 -2.76
C TYR A 52 -6.18 15.80 -3.70
N ARG A 53 -5.89 15.97 -5.00
CA ARG A 53 -6.92 16.23 -6.02
C ARG A 53 -8.00 15.15 -6.03
N ARG A 54 -7.63 13.86 -5.95
CA ARG A 54 -8.59 12.75 -5.89
C ARG A 54 -9.46 12.82 -4.63
N SER A 55 -8.91 13.23 -3.49
CA SER A 55 -9.69 13.42 -2.25
C SER A 55 -10.75 14.49 -2.43
N LEU A 56 -10.37 15.66 -2.96
CA LEU A 56 -11.30 16.76 -3.21
C LEU A 56 -12.43 16.37 -4.17
N ILE A 57 -12.12 15.63 -5.23
CA ILE A 57 -13.15 15.12 -6.16
C ILE A 57 -14.13 14.20 -5.42
N LYS A 58 -13.63 13.29 -4.58
CA LYS A 58 -14.48 12.39 -3.78
C LYS A 58 -15.34 13.16 -2.76
N GLU A 59 -14.80 14.21 -2.15
CA GLU A 59 -15.55 15.09 -1.25
C GLU A 59 -16.66 15.83 -1.99
N ARG A 60 -16.34 16.44 -3.14
CA ARG A 60 -17.35 17.08 -4.00
C ARG A 60 -18.49 16.13 -4.34
N THR A 61 -18.17 14.91 -4.78
CA THR A 61 -19.20 13.89 -5.09
C THR A 61 -20.02 13.52 -3.86
N ARG A 62 -19.39 13.40 -2.68
CA ARG A 62 -20.11 13.11 -1.42
C ARG A 62 -21.07 14.22 -1.05
N GLU A 63 -20.67 15.48 -1.17
CA GLU A 63 -21.56 16.61 -0.86
C GLU A 63 -22.72 16.72 -1.85
N ILE A 64 -22.48 16.49 -3.15
CA ILE A 64 -23.56 16.44 -4.15
C ILE A 64 -24.59 15.37 -3.78
N ASN A 65 -24.13 14.16 -3.47
CA ASN A 65 -25.03 13.05 -3.10
C ASN A 65 -25.80 13.33 -1.80
N ARG A 66 -25.19 14.04 -0.84
CA ARG A 66 -25.87 14.46 0.40
C ARG A 66 -26.98 15.46 0.11
N ILE A 67 -26.70 16.47 -0.73
CA ILE A 67 -27.72 17.47 -1.13
C ILE A 67 -28.88 16.77 -1.84
N GLN A 68 -28.58 15.89 -2.80
CA GLN A 68 -29.62 15.12 -3.50
C GLN A 68 -30.49 14.33 -2.52
N LYS A 69 -29.88 13.62 -1.56
CA LYS A 69 -30.60 12.85 -0.55
C LYS A 69 -31.48 13.71 0.39
N VAL A 70 -31.16 14.98 0.58
CA VAL A 70 -31.98 15.90 1.40
C VAL A 70 -33.16 16.47 0.59
N LEU A 71 -33.03 16.57 -0.73
CA LEU A 71 -34.04 17.15 -1.62
C LEU A 71 -35.04 16.11 -2.16
N GLU A 72 -34.68 14.82 -2.12
CA GLU A 72 -35.58 13.66 -2.34
C GLU A 72 -36.26 13.24 -1.03
#